data_AF-A0A1Y2IJ20-F1
#
_entry.id   AF-A0A1Y2IJ20-F1
#
_cell.length_a   1.000
_cell.length_b   1.000
_cell.length_c   1.000
_cell.angle_alpha   90.00
_cell.angle_beta   90.00
_cell.angle_gamma   90.00
#
_symmetry.space_group_name_H-M   'P 1'
#
loop_
_entity.id
_entity.type
_entity.pdbx_description
1 polymer ?
#
loop_
_entity_poly.entity_id
_entity_poly.type
_entity_poly.pdbx_seq_one_letter_code
_entity_poly.pdbx_strand_id
1 'polypeptide(L)'
;MPRDAITLAGMRALRNALPSLDPVLFEASSTFLTEQVIYNDGLYRAELAKRGYTHVRFSNIYYTMNFFRVADGVAILPTALSIYVHRPSTADPTANRAAIAKALDSFMATEVTVLTRDVAAT
;
A
#
# COMPACT_ATOMS: atom_id res chain seq x y z
N MET A 1 15.47 -12.80 -7.09
CA MET A 1 15.32 -12.20 -8.42
C MET A 1 15.06 -10.71 -8.20
N PRO A 2 15.75 -9.80 -8.91
CA PRO A 2 15.45 -8.39 -8.84
C PRO A 2 13.98 -8.13 -9.19
N ARG A 3 13.37 -7.15 -8.53
CA ARG A 3 11.95 -6.82 -8.69
C ARG A 3 11.69 -6.29 -10.10
N ASP A 4 10.56 -6.67 -10.69
CA ASP A 4 10.15 -6.19 -12.00
C ASP A 4 10.13 -4.65 -12.05
N ALA A 5 10.65 -4.07 -13.15
CA ALA A 5 10.87 -2.63 -13.26
C ALA A 5 9.55 -1.82 -13.23
N ILE A 6 8.47 -2.40 -13.76
CA ILE A 6 7.14 -1.77 -13.75
C ILE A 6 6.59 -1.76 -12.32
N THR A 7 6.76 -2.87 -11.61
CA THR A 7 6.37 -2.98 -10.21
C THR A 7 7.13 -1.98 -9.33
N LEU A 8 8.43 -1.82 -9.54
CA LEU A 8 9.24 -0.82 -8.82
C LEU A 8 8.79 0.61 -9.14
N ALA A 9 8.48 0.90 -10.40
CA ALA A 9 7.91 2.19 -10.81
C ALA A 9 6.56 2.45 -10.12
N GLY A 10 5.70 1.43 -10.04
CA GLY A 10 4.42 1.52 -9.34
C GLY A 10 4.58 1.78 -7.83
N MET A 11 5.53 1.12 -7.16
CA MET A 11 5.84 1.39 -5.75
C MET A 11 6.31 2.83 -5.53
N ARG A 12 7.20 3.34 -6.40
CA ARG A 12 7.68 4.72 -6.34
C ARG A 12 6.57 5.73 -6.57
N ALA A 13 5.71 5.49 -7.57
CA ALA A 13 4.56 6.33 -7.84
C ALA A 13 3.61 6.39 -6.64
N LEU A 14 3.26 5.25 -6.06
CA LEU A 14 2.42 5.18 -4.87
C LEU A 14 3.08 5.88 -3.67
N ARG A 15 4.37 5.66 -3.45
CA ARG A 15 5.15 6.29 -2.37
C ARG A 15 5.14 7.82 -2.45
N ASN A 16 5.19 8.36 -3.67
CA ASN A 16 5.13 9.80 -3.93
C ASN A 16 3.72 10.36 -3.78
N ALA A 17 2.70 9.57 -4.11
CA ALA A 17 1.29 9.97 -4.01
C ALA A 17 0.72 9.86 -2.59
N LEU A 18 1.34 9.09 -1.68
CA LEU A 18 0.85 8.90 -0.30
C LEU A 18 0.38 10.19 0.42
N PRO A 19 1.09 11.34 0.34
CA PRO A 19 0.66 12.56 1.00
C PRO A 19 -0.67 13.13 0.47
N SER A 20 -1.01 12.87 -0.80
CA SER A 20 -2.21 13.37 -1.47
C SER A 20 -3.38 12.40 -1.50
N LEU A 21 -3.18 11.13 -1.09
CA LEU A 21 -4.28 10.16 -0.99
C LEU A 21 -5.25 10.55 0.12
N ASP A 22 -6.51 10.14 -0.03
CA ASP A 22 -7.57 10.42 0.94
C ASP A 22 -7.14 10.03 2.37
N PRO A 23 -7.14 10.97 3.34
CA PRO A 23 -6.88 10.68 4.74
C PRO A 23 -7.72 9.53 5.32
N VAL A 24 -8.96 9.34 4.86
CA VAL A 24 -9.89 8.29 5.31
C VAL A 24 -9.31 6.89 5.05
N LEU A 25 -8.47 6.73 4.03
CA LEU A 25 -7.76 5.47 3.76
C LEU A 25 -6.88 5.03 4.94
N PHE A 26 -6.38 5.97 5.73
CA PHE A 26 -5.41 5.75 6.81
C PHE A 26 -6.05 5.77 8.20
N GLU A 27 -7.35 6.06 8.29
CA GLU A 27 -8.08 6.03 9.56
C GLU A 27 -8.24 4.60 10.10
N ALA A 28 -8.21 4.46 11.41
CA ALA A 28 -8.45 3.20 12.11
C ALA A 28 -9.94 2.85 12.17
N SER A 29 -10.51 2.55 11.01
CA SER A 29 -11.94 2.25 10.80
C SER A 29 -12.16 0.99 9.96
N SER A 30 -13.35 0.41 10.01
CA SER A 30 -13.72 -0.76 9.21
C SER A 30 -14.08 -0.45 7.75
N THR A 31 -13.95 0.81 7.32
CA THR A 31 -14.26 1.23 5.95
C THR A 31 -13.27 0.60 4.97
N PHE A 32 -13.80 -0.09 3.97
CA PHE A 32 -13.05 -0.57 2.82
C PHE A 32 -12.94 0.57 1.80
N LEU A 33 -11.72 0.94 1.44
CA LEU A 33 -11.45 2.02 0.49
C LEU A 33 -10.29 1.60 -0.42
N THR A 34 -10.31 2.06 -1.67
CA THR A 34 -9.23 1.84 -2.62
C THR A 34 -8.87 3.15 -3.29
N GLU A 35 -7.60 3.52 -3.17
CA GLU A 35 -7.03 4.66 -3.87
C GLU A 35 -6.14 4.16 -5.01
N GLN A 36 -6.06 4.94 -6.09
CA GLN A 36 -5.37 4.55 -7.31
C GLN A 36 -4.45 5.66 -7.81
N VAL A 37 -3.29 5.26 -8.30
CA VAL A 37 -2.24 6.14 -8.80
C VAL A 37 -1.84 5.68 -10.19
N ILE A 38 -2.00 6.56 -11.17
CA ILE A 38 -1.61 6.32 -12.56
C ILE A 38 -0.13 6.70 -12.73
N TYR A 39 0.64 5.86 -13.43
CA TYR A 39 2.07 6.07 -13.66
C TYR A 39 2.50 5.60 -15.06
N ASN A 40 3.74 5.93 -15.44
CA ASN A 40 4.29 5.67 -16.78
C ASN A 40 3.36 6.18 -17.89
N ASP A 41 3.13 7.50 -17.90
CA ASP A 41 2.38 8.21 -18.94
C ASP A 41 0.95 7.69 -19.18
N GLY A 42 0.31 7.15 -18.13
CA GLY A 42 -1.08 6.67 -18.23
C GLY A 42 -1.23 5.17 -18.49
N LEU A 43 -0.12 4.45 -18.70
CA LEU A 43 -0.18 3.05 -19.15
C LEU A 43 -0.48 2.07 -18.01
N TYR A 44 -0.10 2.41 -16.78
CA TYR A 44 -0.23 1.53 -15.64
C TYR A 44 -0.85 2.23 -14.43
N ARG A 45 -1.51 1.46 -13.57
CA ARG A 45 -2.06 1.94 -12.30
C ARG A 45 -1.60 1.09 -11.13
N ALA A 46 -1.28 1.76 -10.03
CA ALA A 46 -1.03 1.15 -8.73
C ALA A 46 -2.23 1.43 -7.84
N GLU A 47 -2.79 0.40 -7.22
CA GLU A 47 -3.91 0.51 -6.29
C GLU A 47 -3.42 0.24 -4.87
N LEU A 48 -3.80 1.11 -3.92
CA LEU A 48 -3.67 0.86 -2.49
C LEU A 48 -5.06 0.68 -1.90
N ALA A 49 -5.39 -0.55 -1.56
CA ALA A 49 -6.69 -0.91 -1.02
C ALA A 49 -6.58 -1.25 0.47
N LYS A 50 -7.42 -0.61 1.30
CA LYS A 50 -7.69 -1.02 2.67
C LYS A 50 -8.67 -2.19 2.64
N ARG A 51 -8.18 -3.37 3.02
CA ARG A 51 -8.89 -4.66 2.95
C ARG A 51 -9.42 -5.14 4.29
N GLY A 52 -9.21 -4.41 5.37
CA GLY A 52 -9.81 -4.78 6.65
C GLY A 52 -9.21 -4.05 7.83
N TYR A 53 -9.98 -4.02 8.90
CA TYR A 53 -9.56 -3.53 10.20
C TYR A 53 -10.04 -4.48 11.29
N THR A 54 -9.13 -4.92 12.15
CA THR A 54 -9.48 -5.71 13.33
C THR A 54 -9.57 -4.78 14.53
N HIS A 55 -10.62 -4.90 15.34
CA HIS A 55 -10.83 -4.08 16.54
C HIS A 55 -10.42 -4.78 17.85
N VAL A 56 -9.98 -6.04 17.78
CA VAL A 56 -9.55 -6.82 18.96
C VAL A 56 -8.22 -6.30 19.51
N ARG A 57 -7.99 -6.47 20.82
CA ARG A 57 -6.83 -6.14 21.72
C ARG A 57 -5.61 -5.35 21.19
N PHE A 58 -5.17 -5.53 19.94
CA PHE A 58 -4.04 -4.83 19.33
C PHE A 58 -4.34 -4.09 18.03
N SER A 59 -5.59 -4.09 17.56
CA SER A 59 -6.13 -3.51 16.33
C SER A 59 -5.20 -3.45 15.12
N ASN A 60 -5.57 -4.02 13.97
CA ASN A 60 -4.69 -4.05 12.79
C ASN A 60 -5.42 -3.58 11.54
N ILE A 61 -4.79 -2.73 10.73
CA ILE A 61 -5.28 -2.37 9.40
C ILE A 61 -4.52 -3.17 8.34
N TYR A 62 -5.27 -3.75 7.42
CA TYR A 62 -4.79 -4.60 6.34
C TYR A 62 -4.85 -3.82 5.04
N TYR A 63 -3.72 -3.68 4.37
CA TYR A 63 -3.62 -3.05 3.06
C TYR A 63 -3.10 -4.03 2.02
N THR A 64 -3.61 -3.92 0.80
CA THR A 64 -3.09 -4.64 -0.37
C THR A 64 -2.73 -3.64 -1.45
N MET A 65 -1.54 -3.82 -2.02
CA MET A 65 -1.07 -3.09 -3.18
C MET A 65 -1.15 -3.98 -4.41
N ASN A 66 -1.78 -3.47 -5.45
CA ASN A 66 -1.97 -4.19 -6.71
C ASN A 66 -1.49 -3.32 -7.88
N PHE A 67 -1.01 -3.94 -8.94
CA PHE A 67 -0.49 -3.25 -10.11
C PHE A 67 -1.15 -3.80 -11.38
N PHE A 68 -1.73 -2.90 -12.17
CA PHE A 68 -2.50 -3.24 -13.36
C PHE A 68 -2.06 -2.43 -14.56
N ARG A 69 -2.21 -3.01 -15.75
CA ARG A 69 -2.21 -2.24 -17.01
C ARG A 69 -3.55 -1.53 -17.15
N VAL A 70 -3.54 -0.25 -17.48
CA VAL A 70 -4.76 0.59 -17.51
C VAL A 70 -5.67 0.19 -18.68
N ALA A 71 -5.08 -0.08 -19.84
CA ALA A 71 -5.82 -0.32 -21.08
C ALA A 71 -6.83 -1.49 -21.00
N ASP A 72 -6.51 -2.53 -20.23
CA ASP A 72 -7.31 -3.76 -20.13
C ASP A 72 -7.55 -4.23 -18.69
N GLY A 73 -7.00 -3.53 -17.69
CA GLY A 73 -7.18 -3.87 -16.27
C GLY A 73 -6.48 -5.16 -15.84
N VAL A 74 -5.59 -5.71 -16.67
CA VAL A 74 -4.90 -6.97 -16.37
C VAL A 74 -3.85 -6.74 -15.29
N ALA A 75 -3.86 -7.59 -14.27
CA ALA A 75 -2.87 -7.59 -13.21
C ALA A 75 -1.50 -7.94 -13.81
N ILE A 76 -0.52 -7.06 -13.59
CA ILE A 76 0.85 -7.22 -14.11
C ILE A 76 1.57 -8.32 -13.34
N LEU A 77 1.23 -8.47 -12.06
CA LEU A 77 1.68 -9.55 -11.20
C LEU A 77 0.46 -10.29 -10.65
N PRO A 78 0.49 -11.62 -10.57
CA PRO A 78 -0.53 -12.40 -9.87
C PRO A 78 -0.48 -12.16 -8.35
N THR A 79 0.54 -11.46 -7.84
CA THR A 79 0.80 -11.31 -6.41
C THR A 79 0.58 -9.88 -5.92
N ALA A 80 -0.47 -9.71 -5.12
CA ALA A 80 -0.70 -8.52 -4.33
C ALA A 80 0.33 -8.42 -3.20
N LEU A 81 0.93 -7.24 -3.01
CA LEU A 81 1.78 -7.01 -1.84
C LEU A 81 0.91 -6.59 -0.67
N SER A 82 1.09 -7.25 0.47
CA SER A 82 0.28 -6.98 1.65
C SER A 82 1.06 -6.20 2.70
N ILE A 83 0.44 -5.17 3.26
CA ILE A 83 0.99 -4.38 4.38
C ILE A 83 0.04 -4.49 5.56
N TYR A 84 0.61 -4.72 6.74
CA TYR A 84 -0.10 -4.82 7.99
C TYR A 84 0.36 -3.68 8.91
N VAL A 85 -0.55 -2.76 9.23
CA VAL A 85 -0.30 -1.71 10.22
C VAL A 85 -0.83 -2.20 11.56
N HIS A 86 0.08 -2.61 12.44
CA HIS A 86 -0.23 -3.03 13.81
C HIS A 86 -0.41 -1.82 14.72
N ARG A 87 -1.40 -1.88 15.60
CA ARG A 87 -1.72 -0.81 16.58
C ARG A 87 -1.80 0.55 15.90
N PRO A 88 -2.67 0.74 14.90
CA PRO A 88 -2.78 2.02 14.20
C PRO A 88 -3.18 3.10 15.19
N SER A 89 -2.64 4.30 14.99
CA SER A 89 -3.08 5.47 15.72
C SER A 89 -4.51 5.81 15.32
N THR A 90 -5.41 5.81 16.31
CA THR A 90 -6.81 6.26 16.13
C THR A 90 -6.91 7.79 16.14
N ALA A 91 -5.98 8.47 16.82
CA ALA A 91 -5.97 9.92 16.97
C ALA A 91 -5.21 10.64 15.84
N ASP A 92 -4.28 9.94 15.17
CA ASP A 92 -3.44 10.51 14.11
C ASP A 92 -3.29 9.54 12.92
N PRO A 93 -4.18 9.64 11.91
CA PRO A 93 -4.07 8.89 10.66
C PRO A 93 -2.74 9.13 9.90
N THR A 94 -2.04 10.23 10.17
CA THR A 94 -0.74 10.56 9.56
C THR A 94 0.34 9.56 9.97
N ALA A 95 0.32 9.09 11.22
CA ALA A 95 1.23 8.05 11.71
C ALA A 95 1.02 6.71 10.97
N ASN A 96 -0.23 6.36 10.68
CA ASN A 96 -0.57 5.15 9.91
C ASN A 96 -0.08 5.26 8.46
N ARG A 97 -0.27 6.43 7.84
CA ARG A 97 0.28 6.74 6.51
C ARG A 97 1.81 6.64 6.48
N ALA A 98 2.49 7.19 7.49
CA ALA A 98 3.94 7.10 7.60
C ALA A 98 4.44 5.65 7.73
N ALA A 99 3.70 4.78 8.44
CA ALA A 99 4.00 3.36 8.52
C ALA A 99 3.95 2.66 7.15
N ILE A 100 2.96 2.99 6.31
CA ILE A 100 2.87 2.49 4.93
C ILE A 100 4.03 3.00 4.08
N ALA A 101 4.42 4.26 4.23
CA ALA A 101 5.59 4.82 3.56
C ALA A 101 6.87 4.02 3.88
N LYS A 102 7.10 3.72 5.17
CA LYS A 102 8.22 2.86 5.63
C LYS A 102 8.15 1.45 5.02
N ALA A 103 6.95 0.87 4.90
CA ALA A 103 6.77 -0.45 4.28
C ALA A 103 7.15 -0.43 2.79
N LEU A 104 6.70 0.57 2.04
CA LEU A 104 7.08 0.78 0.64
C LEU A 104 8.58 0.94 0.48
N ASP A 105 9.21 1.79 1.29
CA ASP A 105 10.67 2.01 1.26
C ASP A 105 11.43 0.70 1.51
N SER A 106 10.95 -0.13 2.45
CA SER A 106 11.50 -1.46 2.71
C SER A 106 11.34 -2.41 1.52
N PHE A 107 10.16 -2.47 0.90
CA PHE A 107 9.94 -3.32 -0.27
C PHE A 107 10.83 -2.92 -1.44
N MET A 108 11.04 -1.61 -1.66
CA MET A 108 11.92 -1.12 -2.72
C MET A 108 13.39 -1.45 -2.45
N ALA A 109 13.83 -1.48 -1.18
CA ALA A 109 15.22 -1.74 -0.80
C ALA A 109 15.60 -3.23 -0.70
N THR A 110 14.63 -4.14 -0.51
CA THR A 110 14.91 -5.58 -0.38
C THR A 110 14.91 -6.32 -1.72
N GLU A 111 16.00 -7.02 -2.04
CA GLU A 111 16.14 -7.87 -3.24
C GLU A 111 15.38 -9.21 -3.15
N VAL A 112 14.91 -9.56 -1.95
CA VAL A 112 14.11 -10.76 -1.69
C VAL A 112 12.63 -10.46 -1.97
N THR A 113 11.92 -11.44 -2.55
CA THR A 113 10.48 -11.39 -2.78
C THR A 113 9.73 -11.41 -1.44
N VAL A 114 9.64 -10.26 -0.78
CA VAL A 114 8.79 -10.08 0.40
C VAL A 114 7.36 -9.89 -0.09
N LEU A 115 6.47 -10.84 0.26
CA LEU A 115 5.05 -10.81 -0.09
C LEU A 115 4.21 -9.99 0.90
N THR A 116 4.61 -10.01 2.17
CA THR A 116 3.89 -9.38 3.28
C THR A 116 4.85 -8.65 4.21
N ARG A 117 4.46 -7.47 4.69
CA ARG A 117 5.24 -6.70 5.67
C ARG A 117 4.38 -6.14 6.80
N ASP A 118 4.86 -6.35 8.02
CA ASP A 118 4.29 -5.80 9.25
C ASP A 118 5.03 -4.51 9.65
N VAL A 119 4.26 -3.47 9.98
CA VAL A 119 4.76 -2.17 10.43
C VAL A 119 3.92 -1.67 11.61
N ALA A 120 4.52 -0.91 12.52
CA ALA A 120 3.81 -0.25 13.62
C ALA A 120 3.65 1.25 13.33
N ALA A 121 2.51 1.82 13.72
CA ALA A 121 2.41 3.27 13.87
C ALA A 121 3.24 3.70 15.09
N THR A 122 4.12 4.69 14.92
CA THR A 122 5.02 5.21 15.97
C THR A 122 4.75 6.68 16.18
#